data_AF-A0A6M8HST3-F1
#
_entry.id   AF-A0A6M8HST3-F1
#
_cell.length_a   1.000
_cell.length_b   1.000
_cell.length_c   1.000
_cell.angle_alpha   90.00
_cell.angle_beta   90.00
_cell.angle_gamma   90.00
#
_symmetry.space_group_name_H-M   'P 1'
#
loop_
_entity.id
_entity.type
_entity.pdbx_description
1 polymer ?
#
loop_
_entity_poly.entity_id
_entity_poly.type
_entity_poly.pdbx_seq_one_letter_code
_entity_poly.pdbx_strand_id
1 'polypeptide(L)'
;MTRPETMRRAMRTRLAGALALSFLSACSASNFDTPGPITAKPLYQSMFPLYAELCAVSQIRKKPGFGPDISGGPGGHSVLFLSGVCLEHDAHYPVLKMCDTSIADHPDGVGLSVNAHYRNANWIATERSAFFFDGTLKPGQRLTRAVYTETQKQAEALGILDGVVFHDRVFEGKPAAISRRDWMYEMSVSTDYAVDFGRGRYCSRVPLTQDQMTRMVGFLNDRNAVYRDGRTPFVWNVLKDNCTHLTHNALAAAGVWNEWKINRPLLISAFSFPVPKNEYVNLMQRTNELPLTDLAALFHDAGARRTLMRSDWLATQPGSITESEGPRRDNDIYNTSLQLIFYDDPILGSYRPNFDRFQSQPRYHDLRTNLAYFASLYARIQAERKPLDWWRVHHPVLARSPNDFPAFYRQFYAYIDAQSARVAAGLATPPSPNG
;
A
#
# COMPACT_ATOMS: atom_id res chain seq x y z
N MET A 1 -2.06 -21.33 -55.13
CA MET A 1 -2.45 -22.30 -54.08
C MET A 1 -1.78 -21.91 -52.77
N THR A 2 -2.47 -21.11 -51.95
CA THR A 2 -2.02 -20.67 -50.62
C THR A 2 -2.77 -21.46 -49.56
N ARG A 3 -2.03 -22.08 -48.62
CA ARG A 3 -2.57 -23.01 -47.61
C ARG A 3 -3.44 -22.28 -46.56
N PRO A 4 -4.57 -22.85 -46.09
CA PRO A 4 -5.56 -22.16 -45.24
C PRO A 4 -5.31 -22.27 -43.72
N GLU A 5 -4.13 -22.71 -43.28
CA GLU A 5 -3.90 -23.08 -41.87
C GLU A 5 -3.38 -21.95 -40.97
N THR A 6 -2.81 -20.89 -41.53
CA THR A 6 -2.29 -19.75 -40.74
C THR A 6 -3.39 -18.81 -40.22
N MET A 7 -4.59 -18.84 -40.81
CA MET A 7 -5.70 -17.95 -40.44
C MET A 7 -6.48 -18.46 -39.21
N ARG A 8 -6.52 -19.78 -38.95
CA ARG A 8 -7.27 -20.36 -37.82
C ARG A 8 -6.54 -20.22 -36.46
N ARG A 9 -5.21 -20.09 -36.45
CA ARG A 9 -4.43 -19.83 -35.21
C ARG A 9 -4.52 -18.38 -34.74
N ALA A 10 -4.58 -17.41 -35.67
CA ALA A 10 -4.76 -16.00 -35.31
C ALA A 10 -6.14 -15.70 -34.69
N MET A 11 -7.18 -16.46 -35.08
CA MET A 11 -8.55 -16.22 -34.63
C MET A 11 -8.86 -16.83 -33.24
N ARG A 12 -8.25 -17.98 -32.89
CA ARG A 12 -8.41 -18.60 -31.56
C ARG A 12 -7.68 -17.85 -30.44
N THR A 13 -6.55 -17.21 -30.75
CA THR A 13 -5.80 -16.39 -29.77
C THR A 13 -6.51 -15.06 -29.47
N ARG A 14 -7.32 -14.55 -30.41
CA ARG A 14 -8.15 -13.34 -30.20
C ARG A 14 -9.43 -13.62 -29.42
N LEU A 15 -10.01 -14.82 -29.54
CA LEU A 15 -11.22 -15.19 -28.77
C LEU A 15 -10.95 -15.45 -27.28
N ALA A 16 -9.78 -16.01 -26.93
CA ALA A 16 -9.41 -16.24 -25.53
C ALA A 16 -9.12 -14.93 -24.76
N GLY A 17 -8.61 -13.89 -25.44
CA GLY A 17 -8.45 -12.55 -24.86
C GLY A 17 -9.79 -11.80 -24.68
N ALA A 18 -10.76 -12.03 -25.58
CA ALA A 18 -12.05 -11.35 -25.54
C ALA A 18 -12.96 -11.84 -24.39
N LEU A 19 -12.92 -13.12 -24.02
CA LEU A 19 -13.73 -13.63 -22.89
C LEU A 19 -13.20 -13.16 -21.52
N ALA A 20 -11.88 -12.95 -21.36
CA ALA A 20 -11.32 -12.42 -20.12
C ALA A 20 -11.66 -10.94 -19.88
N LEU A 21 -11.91 -10.17 -20.95
CA LEU A 21 -12.35 -8.77 -20.89
C LEU A 21 -13.85 -8.62 -20.56
N SER A 22 -14.64 -9.69 -20.67
CA SER A 22 -16.10 -9.64 -20.50
C SER A 22 -16.55 -9.59 -19.03
N PHE A 23 -15.64 -9.82 -18.08
CA PHE A 23 -15.93 -9.77 -16.64
C PHE A 23 -15.41 -8.50 -15.95
N LEU A 24 -14.84 -7.55 -16.69
CA LEU A 24 -14.41 -6.26 -16.15
C LEU A 24 -15.61 -5.32 -16.07
N SER A 25 -16.26 -5.28 -14.91
CA SER A 25 -17.27 -4.26 -14.55
C SER A 25 -16.60 -2.88 -14.43
N ALA A 26 -16.29 -2.25 -15.57
CA ALA A 26 -15.40 -1.08 -15.63
C ALA A 26 -15.87 0.05 -16.56
N CYS A 27 -17.17 0.35 -16.61
CA CYS A 27 -17.66 1.46 -17.44
C CYS A 27 -17.86 2.80 -16.70
N SER A 28 -17.75 2.86 -15.38
CA SER A 28 -17.93 4.12 -14.62
C SER A 28 -16.67 4.61 -13.92
N ALA A 29 -16.56 5.93 -13.75
CA ALA A 29 -15.54 6.55 -12.91
C ALA A 29 -15.67 6.03 -11.47
N SER A 30 -14.54 5.81 -10.81
CA SER A 30 -14.53 5.38 -9.41
C SER A 30 -14.81 6.57 -8.49
N ASN A 31 -15.61 6.36 -7.44
CA ASN A 31 -15.87 7.38 -6.42
C ASN A 31 -14.79 7.31 -5.33
N PHE A 32 -13.89 8.29 -5.31
CA PHE A 32 -12.79 8.40 -4.34
C PHE A 32 -13.11 9.33 -3.17
N ASP A 33 -14.32 9.88 -3.12
CA ASP A 33 -14.75 10.82 -2.08
C ASP A 33 -15.35 10.09 -0.85
N THR A 34 -15.27 8.76 -0.82
CA THR A 34 -15.82 7.94 0.27
C THR A 34 -14.85 6.81 0.63
N PRO A 35 -14.43 6.71 1.91
CA PRO A 35 -14.94 7.44 3.08
C PRO A 35 -14.42 8.87 3.25
N GLY A 36 -13.42 9.29 2.47
CA GLY A 36 -12.72 10.56 2.67
C GLY A 36 -11.47 10.42 3.55
N PRO A 37 -10.79 11.54 3.87
CA PRO A 37 -9.58 11.55 4.69
C PRO A 37 -9.87 11.22 6.17
N ILE A 38 -8.87 10.72 6.90
CA ILE A 38 -8.99 10.48 8.34
C ILE A 38 -9.15 11.81 9.10
N THR A 39 -10.26 11.95 9.82
CA THR A 39 -10.59 13.15 10.62
C THR A 39 -9.73 13.28 11.88
N ALA A 40 -9.47 12.17 12.58
CA ALA A 40 -8.70 12.17 13.83
C ALA A 40 -7.17 11.98 13.61
N LYS A 41 -6.56 12.60 12.59
CA LYS A 41 -5.15 12.37 12.21
C LYS A 41 -4.15 12.59 13.36
N PRO A 42 -4.23 13.67 14.18
CA PRO A 42 -3.30 13.84 15.31
C PRO A 42 -3.42 12.74 16.36
N LEU A 43 -4.65 12.33 16.69
CA LEU A 43 -4.88 11.22 17.61
C LEU A 43 -4.30 9.92 17.03
N TYR A 44 -4.56 9.64 15.75
CA TYR A 44 -4.00 8.47 15.06
C TYR A 44 -2.49 8.42 15.17
N GLN A 45 -1.80 9.50 14.82
CA GLN A 45 -0.33 9.57 14.82
C GLN A 45 0.26 9.44 16.23
N SER A 46 -0.40 10.03 17.25
CA SER A 46 0.04 9.86 18.64
C SER A 46 -0.10 8.42 19.14
N MET A 47 -1.18 7.73 18.74
CA MET A 47 -1.41 6.34 19.12
C MET A 47 -0.55 5.37 18.34
N PHE A 48 -0.33 5.62 17.05
CA PHE A 48 0.36 4.73 16.11
C PHE A 48 1.45 5.50 15.36
N PRO A 49 2.58 5.84 16.02
CA PRO A 49 3.63 6.68 15.42
C PRO A 49 4.39 5.97 14.29
N LEU A 50 4.34 4.63 14.26
CA LEU A 50 4.90 3.82 13.19
C LEU A 50 3.75 3.09 12.51
N TYR A 51 3.55 3.40 11.23
CA TYR A 51 2.56 2.73 10.40
C TYR A 51 3.03 2.68 8.96
N ALA A 52 2.58 1.65 8.25
CA ALA A 52 2.66 1.57 6.81
C ALA A 52 1.28 1.91 6.22
N GLU A 53 1.25 2.68 5.14
CA GLU A 53 0.04 3.05 4.42
C GLU A 53 0.17 2.61 2.96
N LEU A 54 -0.56 1.55 2.59
CA LEU A 54 -0.64 1.09 1.22
C LEU A 54 -1.78 1.82 0.52
N CYS A 55 -1.47 2.52 -0.56
CA CYS A 55 -2.45 3.22 -1.37
C CYS A 55 -2.59 2.59 -2.75
N ALA A 56 -3.80 2.14 -3.06
CA ALA A 56 -4.21 1.81 -4.41
C ALA A 56 -4.67 3.10 -5.10
N VAL A 57 -3.92 3.53 -6.12
CA VAL A 57 -4.17 4.79 -6.82
C VAL A 57 -4.71 4.52 -8.23
N SER A 58 -5.62 5.38 -8.68
CA SER A 58 -6.31 5.24 -9.96
C SER A 58 -5.38 5.26 -11.16
N GLN A 59 -5.91 5.02 -12.35
CA GLN A 59 -5.23 5.42 -13.59
C GLN A 59 -4.81 6.90 -13.56
N ILE A 60 -3.88 7.27 -14.42
CA ILE A 60 -3.46 8.66 -14.66
C ILE A 60 -3.82 9.03 -16.09
N ARG A 61 -4.31 10.26 -16.31
CA ARG A 61 -4.64 10.77 -17.64
C ARG A 61 -4.22 12.23 -17.76
N LYS A 62 -3.02 12.49 -18.24
CA LYS A 62 -2.58 13.86 -18.52
C LYS A 62 -3.39 14.46 -19.66
N LYS A 63 -3.71 15.75 -19.60
CA LYS A 63 -4.44 16.42 -20.68
C LYS A 63 -3.50 16.62 -21.89
N PRO A 64 -4.02 16.53 -23.13
CA PRO A 64 -3.23 16.83 -24.32
C PRO A 64 -2.62 18.24 -24.25
N GLY A 65 -1.41 18.40 -24.80
CA GLY A 65 -0.71 19.68 -24.84
C GLY A 65 0.09 20.05 -23.58
N PHE A 66 0.08 19.19 -22.56
CA PHE A 66 0.90 19.36 -21.35
C PHE A 66 1.94 18.25 -21.22
N GLY A 67 3.18 18.53 -21.64
CA GLY A 67 4.30 17.61 -21.47
C GLY A 67 4.15 16.31 -22.26
N PRO A 68 4.75 15.19 -21.81
CA PRO A 68 4.60 13.88 -22.43
C PRO A 68 3.17 13.34 -22.28
N ASP A 69 2.73 12.58 -23.28
CA ASP A 69 1.46 11.85 -23.20
C ASP A 69 1.57 10.68 -22.21
N ILE A 70 1.31 10.99 -20.94
CA ILE A 70 1.29 10.01 -19.86
C ILE A 70 -0.17 9.59 -19.61
N SER A 71 -0.48 8.38 -20.05
CA SER A 71 -1.76 7.71 -19.80
C SER A 71 -1.53 6.32 -19.21
N GLY A 72 -1.93 6.14 -17.95
CA GLY A 72 -1.88 4.85 -17.26
C GLY A 72 -3.16 4.05 -17.49
N GLY A 73 -3.05 2.71 -17.43
CA GLY A 73 -4.21 1.83 -17.59
C GLY A 73 -5.15 1.82 -16.36
N PRO A 74 -6.37 1.27 -16.52
CA PRO A 74 -7.41 1.24 -15.47
C PRO A 74 -7.06 0.38 -14.25
N GLY A 75 -6.01 -0.45 -14.34
CA GLY A 75 -5.46 -1.19 -13.20
C GLY A 75 -4.80 -0.29 -12.15
N GLY A 76 -4.49 0.95 -12.49
CA GLY A 76 -3.94 1.93 -11.55
C GLY A 76 -2.47 1.71 -11.22
N HIS A 77 -2.08 2.13 -10.02
CA HIS A 77 -0.73 1.99 -9.46
C HIS A 77 -0.82 1.76 -7.94
N SER A 78 0.27 1.29 -7.32
CA SER A 78 0.38 1.12 -5.88
C SER A 78 1.51 1.98 -5.37
N VAL A 79 1.25 2.74 -4.31
CA VAL A 79 2.29 3.46 -3.57
C VAL A 79 2.25 3.05 -2.10
N LEU A 80 3.37 3.21 -1.40
CA LEU A 80 3.51 2.86 0.01
C LEU A 80 4.08 4.05 0.76
N PHE A 81 3.43 4.48 1.84
CA PHE A 81 3.99 5.48 2.75
C PHE A 81 4.37 4.81 4.08
N LEU A 82 5.55 5.15 4.60
CA LEU A 82 6.08 4.63 5.87
C LEU A 82 6.32 5.78 6.85
N SER A 83 5.55 5.80 7.94
CA SER A 83 5.73 6.81 8.99
C SER A 83 6.89 6.44 9.93
N GLY A 84 7.68 7.45 10.33
CA GLY A 84 8.88 7.26 11.15
C GLY A 84 10.09 6.70 10.41
N VAL A 85 10.08 6.74 9.07
CA VAL A 85 11.18 6.36 8.19
C VAL A 85 11.65 7.59 7.41
N CYS A 86 12.96 7.72 7.24
CA CYS A 86 13.65 8.87 6.65
C CYS A 86 14.57 8.41 5.51
N LEU A 87 14.96 9.33 4.62
CA LEU A 87 16.02 9.08 3.65
C LEU A 87 17.41 9.23 4.29
N GLU A 88 18.36 8.43 3.80
CA GLU A 88 19.78 8.62 4.06
C GLU A 88 20.39 9.51 2.96
N HIS A 89 20.36 10.82 3.17
CA HIS A 89 20.79 11.82 2.18
C HIS A 89 22.27 11.68 1.74
N ASP A 90 23.16 11.29 2.65
CA ASP A 90 24.59 11.09 2.35
C ASP A 90 24.86 9.89 1.42
N ALA A 91 23.87 9.01 1.20
CA ALA A 91 24.01 7.88 0.30
C ALA A 91 23.97 8.27 -1.18
N HIS A 92 23.49 9.49 -1.51
CA HIS A 92 23.28 10.00 -2.87
C HIS A 92 22.55 9.00 -3.80
N TYR A 93 21.65 8.20 -3.22
CA TYR A 93 20.86 7.15 -3.85
C TYR A 93 19.70 6.81 -2.89
N PRO A 94 18.54 6.31 -3.35
CA PRO A 94 17.42 6.01 -2.46
C PRO A 94 17.74 4.88 -1.47
N VAL A 95 18.07 5.27 -0.23
CA VAL A 95 18.33 4.41 0.91
C VAL A 95 17.51 4.92 2.09
N LEU A 96 16.81 4.02 2.77
CA LEU A 96 15.96 4.32 3.91
C LEU A 96 16.68 4.05 5.22
N LYS A 97 16.34 4.82 6.25
CA LYS A 97 16.69 4.56 7.64
C LYS A 97 15.51 4.87 8.55
N MET A 98 15.53 4.34 9.77
CA MET A 98 14.61 4.82 10.80
C MET A 98 14.93 6.28 11.11
N CYS A 99 13.91 7.11 11.29
CA CYS A 99 14.12 8.52 11.63
C CYS A 99 14.76 8.67 13.01
N ASP A 100 15.62 9.69 13.15
CA ASP A 100 16.12 10.11 14.45
C ASP A 100 15.10 11.06 15.10
N THR A 101 14.37 10.54 16.09
CA THR A 101 13.32 11.28 16.78
C THR A 101 13.85 12.36 17.73
N SER A 102 15.17 12.45 17.92
CA SER A 102 15.78 13.57 18.65
C SER A 102 15.84 14.87 17.83
N ILE A 103 15.64 14.79 16.51
CA ILE A 103 15.63 15.93 15.59
C ILE A 103 14.22 16.49 15.47
N ALA A 104 14.00 17.74 15.89
CA ALA A 104 12.65 18.33 15.98
C ALA A 104 11.91 18.47 14.63
N ASP A 105 12.61 18.59 13.49
CA ASP A 105 12.03 18.71 12.14
C ASP A 105 12.34 17.49 11.26
N HIS A 106 12.37 16.29 11.84
CA HIS A 106 12.41 15.08 11.02
C HIS A 106 11.10 14.98 10.19
N PRO A 107 11.15 14.43 8.96
CA PRO A 107 9.94 14.20 8.18
C PRO A 107 9.00 13.22 8.90
N ASP A 108 7.69 13.34 8.64
CA ASP A 108 6.68 12.43 9.21
C ASP A 108 6.73 11.01 8.62
N GLY A 109 7.43 10.86 7.49
CA GLY A 109 7.71 9.60 6.84
C GLY A 109 8.22 9.77 5.42
N VAL A 110 8.26 8.65 4.70
CA VAL A 110 8.64 8.57 3.28
C VAL A 110 7.54 7.88 2.48
N GLY A 111 7.19 8.47 1.34
CA GLY A 111 6.40 7.84 0.30
C GLY A 111 7.30 7.11 -0.70
N LEU A 112 6.90 5.92 -1.12
CA LEU A 112 7.64 5.02 -1.99
C LEU A 112 6.84 4.74 -3.26
N SER A 113 7.52 4.79 -4.39
CA SER A 113 6.94 4.43 -5.69
C SER A 113 7.91 3.61 -6.53
N VAL A 114 7.34 2.71 -7.33
CA VAL A 114 8.03 1.88 -8.32
C VAL A 114 7.60 2.34 -9.71
N ASN A 115 8.55 2.55 -10.60
CA ASN A 115 8.24 2.98 -11.96
C ASN A 115 9.01 2.18 -13.00
N ALA A 116 8.39 1.94 -14.16
CA ALA A 116 9.03 1.32 -15.32
C ALA A 116 10.10 2.20 -15.98
N HIS A 117 10.21 3.45 -15.54
CA HIS A 117 11.23 4.39 -15.95
C HIS A 117 12.61 4.04 -15.37
N TYR A 118 12.68 3.47 -14.17
CA TYR A 118 13.94 3.26 -13.46
C TYR A 118 14.77 2.12 -14.05
N ARG A 119 16.06 2.39 -14.23
CA ARG A 119 17.04 1.40 -14.69
C ARG A 119 17.90 0.87 -13.56
N ASN A 120 18.38 1.72 -12.66
CA ASN A 120 19.31 1.32 -11.58
C ASN A 120 18.67 1.36 -10.19
N ALA A 121 17.34 1.40 -10.11
CA ALA A 121 16.59 1.35 -8.87
C ALA A 121 15.28 0.58 -9.08
N ASN A 122 14.78 -0.09 -8.04
CA ASN A 122 13.45 -0.68 -8.05
C ASN A 122 12.39 0.36 -7.63
N TRP A 123 12.72 1.16 -6.61
CA TRP A 123 11.87 2.21 -6.07
C TRP A 123 12.64 3.50 -5.82
N ILE A 124 11.91 4.60 -5.75
CA ILE A 124 12.40 5.88 -5.19
C ILE A 124 11.57 6.26 -3.98
N ALA A 125 12.06 7.23 -3.22
CA ALA A 125 11.39 7.74 -2.04
C ALA A 125 11.26 9.27 -2.07
N THR A 126 10.17 9.75 -1.50
CA THR A 126 9.84 11.16 -1.33
C THR A 126 9.54 11.40 0.13
N GLU A 127 10.32 12.24 0.80
CA GLU A 127 10.05 12.61 2.19
C GLU A 127 8.80 13.48 2.33
N ARG A 128 8.16 13.37 3.49
CA ARG A 128 6.98 14.11 3.92
C ARG A 128 5.70 13.69 3.20
N SER A 129 4.70 13.26 3.97
CA SER A 129 3.40 12.81 3.45
C SER A 129 2.73 13.89 2.58
N ALA A 130 2.75 15.13 3.05
CA ALA A 130 2.15 16.25 2.33
C ALA A 130 2.78 16.47 0.94
N PHE A 131 4.11 16.44 0.82
CA PHE A 131 4.74 16.61 -0.50
C PHE A 131 4.55 15.37 -1.38
N PHE A 132 4.60 14.18 -0.79
CA PHE A 132 4.39 12.93 -1.51
C PHE A 132 3.01 12.85 -2.18
N PHE A 133 1.95 13.22 -1.46
CA PHE A 133 0.59 13.19 -2.00
C PHE A 133 0.22 14.50 -2.73
N ASP A 134 0.53 15.65 -2.15
CA ASP A 134 0.01 16.97 -2.59
C ASP A 134 1.04 17.86 -3.29
N GLY A 135 2.31 17.47 -3.33
CA GLY A 135 3.37 18.35 -3.84
C GLY A 135 3.39 19.69 -3.09
N THR A 136 3.39 20.80 -3.83
CA THR A 136 3.31 22.16 -3.24
C THR A 136 1.89 22.72 -3.21
N LEU A 137 0.87 21.92 -3.48
CA LEU A 137 -0.51 22.38 -3.55
C LEU A 137 -1.11 22.55 -2.16
N LYS A 138 -1.68 23.73 -1.91
CA LYS A 138 -2.39 24.00 -0.65
C LYS A 138 -3.82 23.44 -0.68
N PRO A 139 -4.44 23.16 0.49
CA PRO A 139 -5.84 22.76 0.55
C PRO A 139 -6.74 23.73 -0.21
N GLY A 140 -7.60 23.20 -1.09
CA GLY A 140 -8.54 23.97 -1.92
C GLY A 140 -7.91 24.74 -3.08
N GLN A 141 -6.59 24.73 -3.25
CA GLN A 141 -5.92 25.39 -4.37
C GLN A 141 -6.14 24.63 -5.68
N ARG A 142 -6.33 25.36 -6.78
CA ARG A 142 -6.35 24.82 -8.15
C ARG A 142 -4.95 24.37 -8.58
N LEU A 143 -4.86 23.19 -9.21
CA LEU A 143 -3.62 22.75 -9.85
C LEU A 143 -3.42 23.48 -11.19
N THR A 144 -2.61 24.54 -11.16
CA THR A 144 -2.20 25.31 -12.33
C THR A 144 -0.83 24.89 -12.82
N ARG A 145 -0.43 25.35 -14.02
CA ARG A 145 0.93 25.13 -14.54
C ARG A 145 2.01 25.72 -13.63
N ALA A 146 1.75 26.84 -12.97
CA ALA A 146 2.70 27.45 -12.05
C ALA A 146 2.94 26.58 -10.81
N VAL A 147 1.88 26.03 -10.21
CA VAL A 147 1.99 25.10 -9.09
C VAL A 147 2.70 23.82 -9.51
N TYR A 148 2.38 23.30 -10.69
CA TYR A 148 3.03 22.12 -11.25
C TYR A 148 4.55 22.31 -11.39
N THR A 149 4.98 23.40 -12.02
CA THR A 149 6.41 23.72 -12.17
C THR A 149 7.09 23.99 -10.83
N GLU A 150 6.42 24.64 -9.89
CA GLU A 150 6.95 24.83 -8.54
C GLU A 150 7.16 23.50 -7.82
N THR A 151 6.20 22.57 -7.95
CA THR A 151 6.34 21.22 -7.41
C THR A 151 7.51 20.47 -8.02
N GLN A 152 7.77 20.60 -9.32
CA GLN A 152 8.94 20.00 -9.95
C GLN A 152 10.25 20.56 -9.42
N LYS A 153 10.34 21.89 -9.26
CA LYS A 153 11.52 22.55 -8.68
C LYS A 153 11.76 22.12 -7.24
N GLN A 154 10.69 22.03 -6.45
CA GLN A 154 10.79 21.55 -5.07
C GLN A 154 11.20 20.07 -5.03
N ALA A 155 10.69 19.23 -5.93
CA ALA A 155 11.11 17.82 -6.04
C ALA A 155 12.59 17.69 -6.40
N GLU A 156 13.09 18.57 -7.28
CA GLU A 156 14.50 18.65 -7.62
C GLU A 156 15.37 19.13 -6.46
N ALA A 157 14.94 20.16 -5.73
CA ALA A 157 15.63 20.66 -4.55
C ALA A 157 15.70 19.61 -3.42
N LEU A 158 14.70 18.72 -3.34
CA LEU A 158 14.67 17.60 -2.41
C LEU A 158 15.52 16.40 -2.88
N GLY A 159 16.08 16.42 -4.08
CA GLY A 159 16.93 15.35 -4.59
C GLY A 159 16.21 14.01 -4.78
N ILE A 160 14.88 14.01 -5.00
CA ILE A 160 14.05 12.78 -5.06
C ILE A 160 14.57 11.76 -6.08
N LEU A 161 15.20 12.24 -7.15
CA LEU A 161 15.74 11.42 -8.23
C LEU A 161 17.28 11.35 -8.22
N ASP A 162 17.94 11.70 -7.11
CA ASP A 162 19.40 11.66 -7.00
C ASP A 162 19.93 10.23 -7.04
N GLY A 163 20.99 10.00 -7.79
CA GLY A 163 21.57 8.67 -8.03
C GLY A 163 20.71 7.74 -8.90
N VAL A 164 19.49 8.13 -9.27
CA VAL A 164 18.56 7.32 -10.09
C VAL A 164 18.78 7.60 -11.58
N VAL A 165 18.86 6.53 -12.36
CA VAL A 165 19.04 6.53 -13.80
C VAL A 165 17.78 5.96 -14.45
N PHE A 166 17.25 6.66 -15.45
CA PHE A 166 16.12 6.19 -16.23
C PHE A 166 16.58 5.38 -17.45
N HIS A 167 15.75 4.45 -17.92
CA HIS A 167 15.95 3.77 -19.21
C HIS A 167 15.95 4.77 -20.36
N ASP A 168 16.76 4.53 -21.39
CA ASP A 168 16.88 5.46 -22.52
C ASP A 168 15.57 5.67 -23.30
N ARG A 169 14.73 4.63 -23.37
CA ARG A 169 13.40 4.70 -23.98
C ARG A 169 12.49 5.78 -23.39
N VAL A 170 12.72 6.18 -22.13
CA VAL A 170 11.91 7.23 -21.48
C VAL A 170 12.18 8.60 -22.10
N PHE A 171 13.32 8.77 -22.77
CA PHE A 171 13.73 10.01 -23.41
C PHE A 171 13.39 10.04 -24.91
N GLU A 172 12.80 8.97 -25.46
CA GLU A 172 12.26 8.98 -26.81
C GLU A 172 11.14 10.02 -26.90
N GLY A 173 11.24 10.96 -27.85
CA GLY A 173 10.28 12.05 -27.98
C GLY A 173 10.46 13.22 -26.99
N LYS A 174 11.49 13.21 -26.13
CA LYS A 174 11.83 14.37 -25.29
C LYS A 174 12.17 15.58 -26.17
N PRO A 175 11.55 16.76 -25.95
CA PRO A 175 11.94 17.98 -26.64
C PRO A 175 13.44 18.32 -26.47
N ALA A 176 14.06 18.85 -27.54
CA ALA A 176 15.49 19.19 -27.52
C ALA A 176 15.84 20.25 -26.47
N ALA A 177 14.92 21.20 -26.23
CA ALA A 177 15.10 22.31 -25.29
C ALA A 177 15.02 21.91 -23.80
N ILE A 178 14.56 20.70 -23.48
CA ILE A 178 14.41 20.22 -22.10
C ILE A 178 15.60 19.32 -21.76
N SER A 179 16.25 19.51 -20.62
CA SER A 179 17.36 18.64 -20.21
C SER A 179 16.84 17.22 -19.90
N ARG A 180 17.73 16.21 -19.87
CA ARG A 180 17.34 14.87 -19.42
C ARG A 180 16.86 14.91 -17.97
N ARG A 181 17.49 15.72 -17.12
CA ARG A 181 17.14 15.83 -15.70
C ARG A 181 15.72 16.38 -15.50
N ASP A 182 15.41 17.51 -16.13
CA ASP A 182 14.07 18.11 -16.07
C ASP A 182 13.01 17.16 -16.61
N TRP A 183 13.34 16.43 -17.68
CA TRP A 183 12.44 15.43 -18.24
C TRP A 183 12.16 14.27 -17.29
N MET A 184 13.14 13.84 -16.48
CA MET A 184 12.89 12.82 -15.46
C MET A 184 11.86 13.31 -14.44
N TYR A 185 11.96 14.57 -13.99
CA TYR A 185 10.98 15.15 -13.08
C TYR A 185 9.60 15.28 -13.74
N GLU A 186 9.52 15.72 -15.00
CA GLU A 186 8.29 15.73 -15.81
C GLU A 186 7.60 14.37 -15.91
N MET A 187 8.39 13.30 -16.06
CA MET A 187 7.89 11.94 -16.15
C MET A 187 7.45 11.33 -14.80
N SER A 188 7.74 12.00 -13.68
CA SER A 188 7.57 11.45 -12.33
C SER A 188 6.43 12.11 -11.52
N VAL A 189 5.94 13.29 -11.93
CA VAL A 189 4.81 13.94 -11.24
C VAL A 189 3.54 13.09 -11.37
N SER A 190 2.81 12.93 -10.26
CA SER A 190 1.61 12.10 -10.14
C SER A 190 1.85 10.60 -10.28
N THR A 191 3.11 10.16 -10.38
CA THR A 191 3.48 8.74 -10.29
C THR A 191 4.33 8.47 -9.06
N ASP A 192 5.30 9.33 -8.79
CA ASP A 192 6.33 9.10 -7.77
C ASP A 192 6.39 10.17 -6.67
N TYR A 193 5.83 11.35 -6.95
CA TYR A 193 5.54 12.40 -5.99
C TYR A 193 4.35 13.24 -6.48
N ALA A 194 3.75 14.03 -5.59
CA ALA A 194 2.50 14.76 -5.83
C ALA A 194 1.41 13.86 -6.45
N VAL A 195 1.23 12.67 -5.88
CA VAL A 195 0.36 11.59 -6.41
C VAL A 195 -1.05 12.10 -6.74
N ASP A 196 -1.63 12.94 -5.89
CA ASP A 196 -3.02 13.37 -5.96
C ASP A 196 -3.27 14.45 -7.02
N PHE A 197 -2.22 14.96 -7.66
CA PHE A 197 -2.34 15.85 -8.82
C PHE A 197 -3.09 15.19 -9.98
N GLY A 198 -2.90 13.89 -10.19
CA GLY A 198 -3.47 13.19 -11.33
C GLY A 198 -4.22 11.91 -10.98
N ARG A 199 -4.33 11.58 -9.69
CA ARG A 199 -4.87 10.29 -9.25
C ARG A 199 -5.82 10.46 -8.05
N GLY A 200 -6.82 9.59 -7.98
CA GLY A 200 -7.55 9.32 -6.74
C GLY A 200 -6.97 8.10 -6.05
N ARG A 201 -7.11 8.01 -4.73
CA ARG A 201 -6.49 6.95 -3.91
C ARG A 201 -7.47 6.34 -2.92
N TYR A 202 -7.30 5.04 -2.68
CA TYR A 202 -7.79 4.33 -1.49
C TYR A 202 -6.58 3.82 -0.71
N CYS A 203 -6.46 4.20 0.54
CA CYS A 203 -5.31 3.89 1.37
C CYS A 203 -5.72 3.07 2.59
N SER A 204 -4.91 2.09 2.94
CA SER A 204 -5.08 1.29 4.16
C SER A 204 -3.85 1.48 5.03
N ARG A 205 -4.06 1.95 6.27
CA ARG A 205 -3.01 2.09 7.27
C ARG A 205 -2.92 0.85 8.14
N VAL A 206 -1.69 0.48 8.48
CA VAL A 206 -1.39 -0.66 9.35
C VAL A 206 -0.37 -0.20 10.40
N PRO A 207 -0.75 -0.17 11.68
CA PRO A 207 0.20 0.12 12.74
C PRO A 207 1.28 -0.96 12.84
N LEU A 208 2.52 -0.56 13.07
CA LEU A 208 3.66 -1.47 13.14
C LEU A 208 4.49 -1.18 14.39
N THR A 209 5.25 -2.19 14.82
CA THR A 209 6.31 -2.02 15.82
C THR A 209 7.60 -1.51 15.17
N GLN A 210 8.53 -1.01 16.00
CA GLN A 210 9.86 -0.60 15.55
C GLN A 210 10.59 -1.73 14.80
N ASP A 211 10.54 -2.95 15.32
CA ASP A 211 11.18 -4.11 14.72
C ASP A 211 10.57 -4.46 13.36
N GLN A 212 9.25 -4.34 13.23
CA GLN A 212 8.56 -4.56 11.96
C GLN A 212 8.96 -3.52 10.92
N MET A 213 8.94 -2.24 11.29
CA MET A 213 9.34 -1.16 10.39
C MET A 213 10.81 -1.31 9.97
N THR A 214 11.69 -1.68 10.90
CA THR A 214 13.10 -1.96 10.61
C THR A 214 13.27 -3.09 9.60
N ARG A 215 12.49 -4.16 9.69
CA ARG A 215 12.51 -5.24 8.69
C ARG A 215 11.99 -4.79 7.32
N MET A 216 10.97 -3.93 7.27
CA MET A 216 10.51 -3.33 6.02
C MET A 216 11.60 -2.49 5.36
N VAL A 217 12.25 -1.62 6.15
CA VAL A 217 13.38 -0.80 5.70
C VAL A 217 14.51 -1.66 5.17
N GLY A 218 14.89 -2.73 5.89
CA GLY A 218 15.90 -3.69 5.43
C GLY A 218 15.53 -4.32 4.09
N PHE A 219 14.31 -4.86 3.95
CA PHE A 219 13.82 -5.43 2.70
C PHE A 219 13.87 -4.43 1.54
N LEU A 220 13.41 -3.20 1.76
CA LEU A 220 13.39 -2.15 0.73
C LEU A 220 14.81 -1.78 0.29
N ASN A 221 15.73 -1.59 1.24
CA ASN A 221 17.12 -1.29 0.96
C ASN A 221 17.81 -2.43 0.21
N ASP A 222 17.64 -3.67 0.65
CA ASP A 222 18.18 -4.85 -0.04
C ASP A 222 17.67 -4.94 -1.48
N ARG A 223 16.39 -4.59 -1.69
CA ARG A 223 15.78 -4.58 -3.01
C ARG A 223 16.44 -3.57 -3.95
N ASN A 224 16.73 -2.37 -3.46
CA ASN A 224 17.37 -1.31 -4.24
C ASN A 224 18.88 -1.53 -4.41
N ALA A 225 19.55 -2.19 -3.45
CA ALA A 225 20.98 -2.46 -3.48
C ALA A 225 21.39 -3.30 -4.71
N VAL A 226 20.54 -4.23 -5.16
CA VAL A 226 20.76 -5.07 -6.35
C VAL A 226 21.02 -4.27 -7.61
N TYR A 227 20.43 -3.08 -7.72
CA TYR A 227 20.44 -2.27 -8.94
C TYR A 227 21.40 -1.06 -8.86
N ARG A 228 21.86 -0.72 -7.65
CA ARG A 228 22.56 0.53 -7.34
C ARG A 228 23.78 0.80 -8.21
N ASP A 229 24.58 -0.23 -8.49
CA ASP A 229 25.81 -0.11 -9.30
C ASP A 229 25.56 -0.05 -10.82
N GLY A 230 24.30 -0.19 -11.24
CA GLY A 230 23.87 -0.15 -12.64
C GLY A 230 24.25 -1.38 -13.48
N ARG A 231 24.90 -2.40 -12.90
CA ARG A 231 25.29 -3.63 -13.62
C ARG A 231 24.09 -4.50 -13.93
N THR A 232 23.12 -4.53 -13.03
CA THR A 232 21.83 -5.20 -13.23
C THR A 232 20.77 -4.14 -13.52
N PRO A 233 20.14 -4.13 -14.71
CA PRO A 233 19.04 -3.23 -14.96
C PRO A 233 17.76 -3.74 -14.30
N PHE A 234 17.04 -2.86 -13.61
CA PHE A 234 15.67 -3.12 -13.21
C PHE A 234 14.75 -3.13 -14.45
N VAL A 235 14.02 -4.23 -14.62
CA VAL A 235 13.05 -4.40 -15.71
C VAL A 235 11.68 -4.59 -15.09
N TRP A 236 10.93 -3.51 -15.00
CA TRP A 236 9.56 -3.54 -14.51
C TRP A 236 8.70 -4.46 -15.37
N ASN A 237 7.87 -5.28 -14.72
CA ASN A 237 6.96 -6.19 -15.38
C ASN A 237 5.64 -6.28 -14.63
N VAL A 238 4.55 -5.90 -15.31
CA VAL A 238 3.20 -5.87 -14.76
C VAL A 238 2.76 -7.18 -14.09
N LEU A 239 3.26 -8.34 -14.54
CA LEU A 239 2.88 -9.65 -13.99
C LEU A 239 3.92 -10.25 -13.03
N LYS A 240 5.16 -9.76 -13.03
CA LYS A 240 6.28 -10.46 -12.37
C LYS A 240 7.00 -9.65 -11.31
N ASP A 241 7.04 -8.32 -11.45
CA ASP A 241 7.84 -7.42 -10.63
C ASP A 241 7.33 -5.99 -10.86
N ASN A 242 6.26 -5.65 -10.15
CA ASN A 242 5.54 -4.38 -10.28
C ASN A 242 5.43 -3.69 -8.91
N CYS A 243 4.75 -2.54 -8.90
CA CYS A 243 4.51 -1.75 -7.69
C CYS A 243 3.82 -2.54 -6.57
N THR A 244 2.78 -3.32 -6.89
CA THR A 244 2.05 -4.12 -5.90
C THR A 244 2.91 -5.26 -5.33
N HIS A 245 3.84 -5.84 -6.10
CA HIS A 245 4.78 -6.83 -5.54
C HIS A 245 5.70 -6.21 -4.49
N LEU A 246 6.20 -5.00 -4.75
CA LEU A 246 7.02 -4.30 -3.77
C LEU A 246 6.23 -4.00 -2.50
N THR A 247 5.04 -3.40 -2.62
CA THR A 247 4.22 -3.03 -1.46
C THR A 247 3.77 -4.26 -0.66
N HIS A 248 3.35 -5.33 -1.34
CA HIS A 248 3.01 -6.62 -0.73
C HIS A 248 4.21 -7.18 0.05
N ASN A 249 5.38 -7.27 -0.58
CA ASN A 249 6.54 -7.93 0.02
C ASN A 249 7.19 -7.09 1.12
N ALA A 250 7.08 -5.76 1.06
CA ALA A 250 7.43 -4.90 2.18
C ALA A 250 6.55 -5.24 3.40
N LEU A 251 5.22 -5.31 3.25
CA LEU A 251 4.32 -5.71 4.33
C LEU A 251 4.54 -7.17 4.78
N ALA A 252 4.95 -8.06 3.87
CA ALA A 252 5.33 -9.42 4.19
C ALA A 252 6.59 -9.47 5.09
N ALA A 253 7.58 -8.60 4.86
CA ALA A 253 8.76 -8.47 5.71
C ALA A 253 8.41 -8.00 7.14
N ALA A 254 7.36 -7.18 7.29
CA ALA A 254 6.77 -6.86 8.59
C ALA A 254 5.99 -8.04 9.22
N GLY A 255 5.70 -9.09 8.46
CA GLY A 255 4.96 -10.26 8.93
C GLY A 255 3.44 -10.15 8.80
N VAL A 256 2.93 -9.15 8.05
CA VAL A 256 1.49 -9.00 7.81
C VAL A 256 0.93 -10.26 7.13
N TRP A 257 1.65 -10.79 6.16
CA TRP A 257 1.34 -12.00 5.41
C TRP A 257 2.60 -12.64 4.83
N ASN A 258 2.45 -13.68 4.01
CA ASN A 258 3.57 -14.34 3.37
C ASN A 258 4.02 -13.59 2.12
N GLU A 259 5.31 -13.73 1.78
CA GLU A 259 5.90 -13.14 0.59
C GLU A 259 5.26 -13.66 -0.70
N TRP A 260 5.00 -12.75 -1.63
CA TRP A 260 4.65 -13.05 -3.00
C TRP A 260 5.90 -13.21 -3.84
N LYS A 261 6.27 -14.47 -4.13
CA LYS A 261 7.40 -14.74 -5.05
C LYS A 261 7.23 -14.02 -6.40
N ILE A 262 8.22 -13.22 -6.78
CA ILE A 262 8.36 -12.56 -8.08
C ILE A 262 8.86 -13.52 -9.17
N ASN A 263 8.74 -13.14 -10.44
CA ASN A 263 9.28 -13.89 -11.60
C ASN A 263 8.77 -15.33 -11.79
N ARG A 264 7.52 -15.60 -11.38
CA ARG A 264 6.87 -16.91 -11.61
C ARG A 264 6.62 -17.17 -13.11
N PRO A 265 6.41 -18.44 -13.51
CA PRO A 265 5.95 -18.78 -14.86
C PRO A 265 4.68 -17.99 -15.24
N LEU A 266 4.57 -17.60 -16.52
CA LEU A 266 3.56 -16.66 -17.02
C LEU A 266 2.12 -17.12 -16.75
N LEU A 267 1.83 -18.42 -16.92
CA LEU A 267 0.51 -18.98 -16.69
C LEU A 267 0.06 -18.81 -15.23
N ILE A 268 0.95 -19.05 -14.27
CA ILE A 268 0.64 -18.85 -12.84
C ILE A 268 0.47 -17.36 -12.54
N SER A 269 1.30 -16.51 -13.14
CA SER A 269 1.27 -15.06 -12.92
C SER A 269 -0.01 -14.41 -13.47
N ALA A 270 -0.55 -14.88 -14.59
CA ALA A 270 -1.77 -14.32 -15.18
C ALA A 270 -3.04 -14.56 -14.35
N PHE A 271 -3.10 -15.66 -13.59
CA PHE A 271 -4.21 -15.96 -12.67
C PHE A 271 -3.97 -15.43 -11.25
N SER A 272 -2.83 -14.80 -10.98
CA SER A 272 -2.46 -14.36 -9.64
C SER A 272 -1.61 -13.09 -9.68
N PHE A 273 -1.86 -12.17 -10.62
CA PHE A 273 -1.12 -10.92 -10.62
C PHE A 273 -1.75 -9.95 -9.60
N PRO A 274 -0.95 -9.34 -8.72
CA PRO A 274 -1.47 -8.47 -7.68
C PRO A 274 -1.89 -7.12 -8.27
N VAL A 275 -3.19 -6.82 -8.17
CA VAL A 275 -3.79 -5.55 -8.60
C VAL A 275 -3.89 -4.61 -7.40
N PRO A 276 -3.54 -3.32 -7.54
CA PRO A 276 -3.54 -2.36 -6.42
C PRO A 276 -4.82 -2.39 -5.57
N LYS A 277 -5.99 -2.36 -6.22
CA LYS A 277 -7.28 -2.32 -5.52
C LYS A 277 -7.60 -3.63 -4.78
N ASN A 278 -7.22 -4.78 -5.34
CA ASN A 278 -7.35 -6.08 -4.68
C ASN A 278 -6.45 -6.12 -3.43
N GLU A 279 -5.22 -5.61 -3.56
CA GLU A 279 -4.23 -5.60 -2.49
C GLU A 279 -4.66 -4.72 -1.31
N TYR A 280 -5.26 -3.56 -1.59
CA TYR A 280 -5.91 -2.74 -0.57
C TYR A 280 -7.00 -3.54 0.20
N VAL A 281 -7.86 -4.29 -0.50
CA VAL A 281 -8.90 -5.11 0.14
C VAL A 281 -8.27 -6.25 0.95
N ASN A 282 -7.26 -6.94 0.42
CA ASN A 282 -6.53 -8.00 1.13
C ASN A 282 -5.93 -7.47 2.44
N LEU A 283 -5.34 -6.26 2.40
CA LEU A 283 -4.75 -5.64 3.59
C LEU A 283 -5.81 -5.32 4.64
N MET A 284 -6.91 -4.70 4.23
CA MET A 284 -8.03 -4.41 5.12
C MET A 284 -8.62 -5.68 5.73
N GLN A 285 -8.78 -6.76 4.95
CA GLN A 285 -9.22 -8.05 5.46
C GLN A 285 -8.22 -8.63 6.49
N ARG A 286 -6.94 -8.71 6.14
CA ARG A 286 -5.91 -9.29 7.02
C ARG A 286 -5.77 -8.53 8.34
N THR A 287 -6.02 -7.23 8.32
CA THR A 287 -5.80 -6.34 9.46
C THR A 287 -7.04 -5.99 10.27
N ASN A 288 -8.23 -6.42 9.83
CA ASN A 288 -9.47 -6.20 10.57
C ASN A 288 -10.32 -7.45 10.80
N GLU A 289 -10.09 -8.56 10.07
CA GLU A 289 -11.07 -9.66 9.98
C GLU A 289 -10.53 -11.03 10.41
N LEU A 290 -9.34 -11.13 11.02
CA LEU A 290 -8.94 -12.42 11.61
C LEU A 290 -9.87 -12.76 12.80
N PRO A 291 -10.24 -14.05 12.97
CA PRO A 291 -11.21 -14.46 13.97
C PRO A 291 -10.59 -14.49 15.37
N LEU A 292 -10.38 -13.31 15.98
CA LEU A 292 -9.75 -13.22 17.30
C LEU A 292 -10.53 -13.91 18.42
N THR A 293 -11.83 -14.19 18.24
CA THR A 293 -12.66 -14.97 19.18
C THR A 293 -12.49 -16.49 19.02
N ASP A 294 -11.90 -16.95 17.92
CA ASP A 294 -11.62 -18.37 17.68
C ASP A 294 -10.12 -18.63 17.83
N LEU A 295 -9.72 -18.92 19.08
CA LEU A 295 -8.32 -19.14 19.43
C LEU A 295 -7.71 -20.35 18.70
N ALA A 296 -8.51 -21.38 18.39
CA ALA A 296 -8.04 -22.56 17.70
C ALA A 296 -7.73 -22.24 16.23
N ALA A 297 -8.65 -21.54 15.54
CA ALA A 297 -8.41 -21.06 14.19
C ALA A 297 -7.19 -20.14 14.12
N LEU A 298 -7.05 -19.21 15.08
CA LEU A 298 -5.90 -18.32 15.16
C LEU A 298 -4.58 -19.06 15.40
N PHE A 299 -4.58 -20.10 16.25
CA PHE A 299 -3.40 -20.95 16.45
C PHE A 299 -3.01 -21.70 15.17
N HIS A 300 -3.98 -22.12 14.36
CA HIS A 300 -3.74 -22.80 13.10
C HIS A 300 -3.26 -21.87 11.97
N ASP A 301 -3.52 -20.57 12.05
CA ASP A 301 -2.91 -19.57 11.17
C ASP A 301 -1.40 -19.44 11.49
N ALA A 302 -0.58 -20.07 10.65
CA ALA A 302 0.87 -20.08 10.83
C ALA A 302 1.50 -18.68 10.83
N GLY A 303 0.90 -17.72 10.12
CA GLY A 303 1.36 -16.34 10.09
C GLY A 303 1.10 -15.63 11.41
N ALA A 304 -0.16 -15.67 11.88
CA ALA A 304 -0.58 -15.06 13.14
C ALA A 304 0.13 -15.69 14.34
N ARG A 305 0.24 -17.03 14.38
CA ARG A 305 1.01 -17.73 15.41
C ARG A 305 2.47 -17.30 15.41
N ARG A 306 3.12 -17.25 14.25
CA ARG A 306 4.53 -16.85 14.16
C ARG A 306 4.76 -15.41 14.62
N THR A 307 3.91 -14.46 14.22
CA THR A 307 4.10 -13.05 14.60
C THR A 307 3.79 -12.79 16.06
N LEU A 308 2.73 -13.41 16.60
CA LEU A 308 2.40 -13.26 18.01
C LEU A 308 3.51 -13.82 18.90
N MET A 309 4.06 -14.99 18.55
CA MET A 309 5.09 -15.64 19.35
C MET A 309 6.48 -14.99 19.22
N ARG A 310 6.73 -14.18 18.19
CA ARG A 310 8.03 -13.53 17.96
C ARG A 310 8.06 -12.06 18.33
N SER A 311 6.93 -11.38 18.20
CA SER A 311 6.89 -9.91 18.20
C SER A 311 5.69 -9.35 18.95
N ASP A 312 4.96 -10.17 19.72
CA ASP A 312 3.77 -9.77 20.49
C ASP A 312 2.76 -9.00 19.64
N TRP A 313 2.56 -9.49 18.42
CA TRP A 313 1.81 -8.76 17.40
C TRP A 313 0.93 -9.66 16.55
N LEU A 314 -0.30 -9.18 16.31
CA LEU A 314 -1.23 -9.75 15.35
C LEU A 314 -1.59 -8.71 14.30
N ALA A 315 -1.75 -9.16 13.05
CA ALA A 315 -2.15 -8.28 11.96
C ALA A 315 -3.51 -7.63 12.21
N THR A 316 -4.47 -8.39 12.78
CA THR A 316 -5.75 -7.83 13.23
C THR A 316 -5.60 -7.17 14.59
N GLN A 317 -5.64 -5.84 14.59
CA GLN A 317 -5.42 -4.99 15.75
C GLN A 317 -6.09 -3.61 15.54
N PRO A 318 -6.22 -2.78 16.59
CA PRO A 318 -6.80 -1.45 16.47
C PRO A 318 -5.89 -0.54 15.63
N GLY A 319 -6.49 0.46 14.98
CA GLY A 319 -5.76 1.44 14.16
C GLY A 319 -5.52 1.02 12.72
N SER A 320 -6.00 -0.16 12.31
CA SER A 320 -6.06 -0.52 10.90
C SER A 320 -7.31 0.06 10.24
N ILE A 321 -7.13 1.21 9.59
CA ILE A 321 -8.21 2.01 9.01
C ILE A 321 -7.91 2.37 7.55
N THR A 322 -8.96 2.71 6.82
CA THR A 322 -8.92 3.17 5.44
C THR A 322 -9.24 4.65 5.34
N GLU A 323 -8.62 5.30 4.36
CA GLU A 323 -9.02 6.61 3.87
C GLU A 323 -9.12 6.62 2.35
N SER A 324 -9.82 7.61 1.82
CA SER A 324 -9.84 7.87 0.39
C SER A 324 -9.67 9.36 0.11
N GLU A 325 -8.99 9.67 -0.99
CA GLU A 325 -8.92 11.04 -1.48
C GLU A 325 -9.11 11.05 -2.99
N GLY A 326 -10.00 11.93 -3.45
CA GLY A 326 -10.27 12.12 -4.87
C GLY A 326 -9.17 12.91 -5.57
N PRO A 327 -9.04 12.77 -6.90
CA PRO A 327 -8.11 13.59 -7.65
C PRO A 327 -8.49 15.06 -7.48
N ARG A 328 -7.49 15.96 -7.50
CA ARG A 328 -7.73 17.42 -7.47
C ARG A 328 -8.65 17.80 -8.62
N ARG A 329 -9.88 18.23 -8.32
CA ARG A 329 -10.96 18.47 -9.31
C ARG A 329 -10.69 19.71 -10.17
N ASP A 330 -10.26 20.79 -9.53
CA ASP A 330 -9.82 22.02 -10.19
C ASP A 330 -8.39 21.86 -10.68
N ASN A 331 -8.26 21.45 -11.94
CA ASN A 331 -7.02 20.90 -12.45
C ASN A 331 -6.81 21.22 -13.92
N ASP A 332 -5.73 21.94 -14.23
CA ASP A 332 -5.37 22.33 -15.59
C ASP A 332 -4.58 21.23 -16.32
N ILE A 333 -4.01 20.26 -15.60
CA ILE A 333 -2.96 19.37 -16.10
C ILE A 333 -3.47 17.95 -16.35
N TYR A 334 -4.37 17.46 -15.50
CA TYR A 334 -4.87 16.08 -15.54
C TYR A 334 -6.39 16.02 -15.69
N ASN A 335 -6.87 14.95 -16.32
CA ASN A 335 -8.28 14.58 -16.29
C ASN A 335 -8.60 13.91 -14.95
N THR A 336 -9.78 14.20 -14.41
CA THR A 336 -10.19 13.76 -13.05
C THR A 336 -11.29 12.71 -13.08
N SER A 337 -11.81 12.36 -14.26
CA SER A 337 -12.65 11.18 -14.47
C SER A 337 -11.75 9.94 -14.63
N LEU A 338 -11.53 9.28 -13.49
CA LEU A 338 -10.53 8.22 -13.35
C LEU A 338 -11.18 6.88 -12.98
N GLN A 339 -10.53 5.81 -13.40
CA GLN A 339 -10.92 4.44 -13.12
C GLN A 339 -9.89 3.75 -12.23
N LEU A 340 -10.37 2.85 -11.37
CA LEU A 340 -9.57 1.89 -10.65
C LEU A 340 -10.37 0.58 -10.51
N ILE A 341 -9.98 -0.41 -11.30
CA ILE A 341 -10.72 -1.67 -11.42
C ILE A 341 -10.27 -2.71 -10.39
N PHE A 342 -11.16 -3.65 -10.09
CA PHE A 342 -10.79 -4.93 -9.49
C PHE A 342 -10.35 -5.88 -10.59
N TYR A 343 -9.60 -6.90 -10.19
CA TYR A 343 -9.49 -8.13 -10.95
C TYR A 343 -10.13 -9.22 -10.12
N ASP A 344 -11.44 -9.42 -10.31
CA ASP A 344 -12.17 -10.46 -9.60
C ASP A 344 -11.70 -11.83 -10.11
N ASP A 345 -11.07 -12.60 -9.22
CA ASP A 345 -10.67 -13.97 -9.49
C ASP A 345 -11.87 -14.90 -9.24
N PRO A 346 -12.20 -15.81 -10.18
CA PRO A 346 -13.36 -16.69 -10.03
C PRO A 346 -13.25 -17.69 -8.86
N ILE A 347 -12.07 -17.84 -8.24
CA ILE A 347 -11.74 -18.77 -7.15
C ILE A 347 -11.58 -18.02 -5.82
N LEU A 348 -10.94 -16.85 -5.79
CA LEU A 348 -10.70 -16.06 -4.54
C LEU A 348 -11.91 -15.22 -4.11
N GLY A 349 -12.97 -15.18 -4.92
CA GLY A 349 -14.23 -14.50 -4.62
C GLY A 349 -14.25 -13.05 -5.09
N SER A 350 -15.43 -12.42 -4.99
CA SER A 350 -15.60 -11.03 -5.40
C SER A 350 -14.99 -10.09 -4.36
N TYR A 351 -14.04 -9.25 -4.78
CA TYR A 351 -13.44 -8.22 -3.94
C TYR A 351 -14.42 -7.09 -3.63
N ARG A 352 -15.43 -6.93 -4.50
CA ARG A 352 -16.37 -5.82 -4.48
C ARG A 352 -17.20 -5.73 -3.19
N PRO A 353 -17.86 -6.80 -2.69
CA PRO A 353 -18.58 -6.75 -1.42
C PRO A 353 -17.71 -6.34 -0.22
N ASN A 354 -16.46 -6.82 -0.17
CA ASN A 354 -15.55 -6.45 0.91
C ASN A 354 -15.13 -4.98 0.82
N PHE A 355 -14.83 -4.51 -0.39
CA PHE A 355 -14.56 -3.10 -0.62
C PHE A 355 -15.74 -2.21 -0.20
N ASP A 356 -16.95 -2.50 -0.69
CA ASP A 356 -18.15 -1.71 -0.37
C ASP A 356 -18.42 -1.71 1.15
N ARG A 357 -18.16 -2.83 1.83
CA ARG A 357 -18.23 -2.92 3.30
C ARG A 357 -17.20 -2.03 3.99
N PHE A 358 -15.95 -2.04 3.55
CA PHE A 358 -14.88 -1.21 4.13
C PHE A 358 -15.15 0.28 3.97
N GLN A 359 -15.73 0.69 2.83
CA GLN A 359 -16.08 2.10 2.62
C GLN A 359 -17.33 2.55 3.36
N SER A 360 -18.25 1.64 3.69
CA SER A 360 -19.56 2.01 4.27
C SER A 360 -19.63 1.90 5.79
N GLN A 361 -18.82 1.06 6.44
CA GLN A 361 -18.89 0.88 7.89
C GLN A 361 -17.88 1.78 8.62
N PRO A 362 -18.32 2.67 9.55
CA PRO A 362 -17.44 3.60 10.23
C PRO A 362 -16.27 2.95 10.98
N ARG A 363 -16.39 1.71 11.46
CA ARG A 363 -15.30 1.01 12.14
C ARG A 363 -14.01 0.87 11.32
N TYR A 364 -14.09 1.03 10.00
CA TYR A 364 -12.91 0.95 9.13
C TYR A 364 -12.30 2.30 8.79
N HIS A 365 -12.97 3.43 9.01
CA HIS A 365 -12.46 4.75 8.57
C HIS A 365 -12.57 5.84 9.65
N ASP A 366 -13.35 5.60 10.70
CA ASP A 366 -13.36 6.42 11.90
C ASP A 366 -12.57 5.73 13.01
N LEU A 367 -11.51 6.39 13.47
CA LEU A 367 -10.61 5.83 14.49
C LEU A 367 -11.35 5.52 15.79
N ARG A 368 -12.27 6.37 16.25
CA ARG A 368 -12.97 6.14 17.52
C ARG A 368 -13.90 4.93 17.45
N THR A 369 -14.62 4.78 16.34
CA THR A 369 -15.47 3.61 16.09
C THR A 369 -14.62 2.34 15.97
N ASN A 370 -13.46 2.42 15.32
CA ASN A 370 -12.49 1.31 15.27
C ASN A 370 -12.05 0.90 16.69
N LEU A 371 -11.63 1.86 17.52
CA LEU A 371 -11.21 1.61 18.90
C LEU A 371 -12.36 1.04 19.74
N ALA A 372 -13.57 1.59 19.62
CA ALA A 372 -14.75 1.08 20.35
C ALA A 372 -15.08 -0.36 19.96
N TYR A 373 -15.00 -0.70 18.66
CA TYR A 373 -15.16 -2.07 18.18
C TYR A 373 -14.14 -3.01 18.82
N PHE A 374 -12.85 -2.65 18.82
CA PHE A 374 -11.81 -3.47 19.44
C PHE A 374 -11.94 -3.56 20.96
N ALA A 375 -12.39 -2.50 21.64
CA ALA A 375 -12.70 -2.54 23.07
C ALA A 375 -13.77 -3.60 23.38
N SER A 376 -14.88 -3.60 22.63
CA SER A 376 -15.94 -4.59 22.79
C SER A 376 -15.47 -6.01 22.44
N LEU A 377 -14.67 -6.16 21.37
CA LEU A 377 -14.11 -7.44 20.97
C LEU A 377 -13.21 -8.04 22.05
N TYR A 378 -12.30 -7.24 22.62
CA TYR A 378 -11.40 -7.70 23.67
C TYR A 378 -12.12 -8.01 24.98
N ALA A 379 -13.11 -7.21 25.36
CA ALA A 379 -13.96 -7.51 26.51
C ALA A 379 -14.67 -8.86 26.36
N ARG A 380 -15.19 -9.13 25.15
CA ARG A 380 -15.82 -10.43 24.83
C ARG A 380 -14.81 -11.57 24.90
N ILE A 381 -13.62 -11.42 24.33
CA ILE A 381 -12.55 -12.45 24.37
C ILE A 381 -12.18 -12.79 25.81
N GLN A 382 -12.10 -11.79 26.69
CA GLN A 382 -11.83 -12.01 28.12
C GLN A 382 -13.00 -12.70 28.83
N ALA A 383 -14.24 -12.28 28.57
CA ALA A 383 -15.43 -12.90 29.15
C ALA A 383 -15.62 -14.37 28.72
N GLU A 384 -15.23 -14.70 27.49
CA GLU A 384 -15.34 -16.05 26.93
C GLU A 384 -14.13 -16.94 27.23
N ARG A 385 -13.09 -16.40 27.90
CA ARG A 385 -11.83 -17.10 28.20
C ARG A 385 -12.08 -18.41 28.94
N LYS A 386 -11.60 -19.51 28.34
CA LYS A 386 -11.61 -20.85 28.96
C LYS A 386 -10.25 -21.17 29.57
N PRO A 387 -10.19 -21.89 30.72
CA PRO A 387 -8.93 -22.34 31.28
C PRO A 387 -8.20 -23.28 30.30
N LEU A 388 -6.88 -23.34 30.39
CA LEU A 388 -6.06 -24.11 29.43
C LEU A 388 -6.48 -25.60 29.33
N ASP A 389 -6.88 -26.21 30.45
CA ASP A 389 -7.32 -27.62 30.46
C ASP A 389 -8.63 -27.85 29.72
N TRP A 390 -9.51 -26.85 29.67
CA TRP A 390 -10.73 -26.93 28.85
C TRP A 390 -10.37 -27.12 27.38
N TRP A 391 -9.38 -26.38 26.87
CA TRP A 391 -8.93 -26.50 25.48
C TRP A 391 -8.32 -27.88 25.18
N ARG A 392 -7.60 -28.48 26.13
CA ARG A 392 -7.04 -29.83 25.97
C ARG A 392 -8.12 -30.90 25.81
N VAL A 393 -9.24 -30.75 26.54
CA VAL A 393 -10.37 -31.68 26.51
C VAL A 393 -11.22 -31.48 25.25
N HIS A 394 -11.54 -30.23 24.90
CA HIS A 394 -12.51 -29.93 23.83
C HIS A 394 -11.88 -29.77 22.44
N HIS A 395 -10.57 -29.55 22.35
CA HIS A 395 -9.84 -29.41 21.08
C HIS A 395 -8.64 -30.36 21.05
N PRO A 396 -8.85 -31.67 20.82
CA PRO A 396 -7.80 -32.69 20.89
C PRO A 396 -6.65 -32.47 19.89
N VAL A 397 -6.86 -31.69 18.82
CA VAL A 397 -5.79 -31.29 17.90
C VAL A 397 -4.79 -30.35 18.58
N LEU A 398 -5.26 -29.42 19.42
CA LEU A 398 -4.39 -28.51 20.18
C LEU A 398 -3.60 -29.27 21.26
N ALA A 399 -4.19 -30.31 21.84
CA ALA A 399 -3.52 -31.19 22.81
C ALA A 399 -2.30 -31.94 22.23
N ARG A 400 -2.21 -32.08 20.90
CA ARG A 400 -1.05 -32.68 20.21
C ARG A 400 0.17 -31.75 20.13
N SER A 401 0.01 -30.48 20.52
CA SER A 401 1.09 -29.48 20.59
C SER A 401 1.29 -29.02 22.05
N PRO A 402 1.75 -29.92 22.95
CA PRO A 402 1.66 -29.73 24.40
C PRO A 402 2.49 -28.56 24.94
N ASN A 403 3.52 -28.12 24.21
CA ASN A 403 4.34 -26.97 24.58
C ASN A 403 3.93 -25.68 23.84
N ASP A 404 3.64 -25.80 22.54
CA ASP A 404 3.38 -24.63 21.69
C ASP A 404 2.04 -23.98 21.99
N PHE A 405 0.97 -24.76 22.20
CA PHE A 405 -0.35 -24.18 22.44
C PHE A 405 -0.43 -23.47 23.80
N PRO A 406 0.07 -24.01 24.93
CA PRO A 406 0.10 -23.27 26.19
C PRO A 406 0.92 -21.97 26.14
N ALA A 407 2.04 -21.97 25.41
CA ALA A 407 2.84 -20.75 25.21
C ALA A 407 2.05 -19.71 24.40
N PHE A 408 1.45 -20.12 23.28
CA PHE A 408 0.59 -19.28 22.46
C PHE A 408 -0.62 -18.74 23.23
N TYR A 409 -1.30 -19.58 24.00
CA TYR A 409 -2.44 -19.19 24.83
C TYR A 409 -2.04 -18.07 25.81
N ARG A 410 -0.92 -18.22 26.52
CA ARG A 410 -0.43 -17.18 27.45
C ARG A 410 -0.10 -15.88 26.70
N GLN A 411 0.60 -16.00 25.58
CA GLN A 411 1.00 -14.84 24.78
C GLN A 411 -0.21 -14.11 24.19
N PHE A 412 -1.22 -14.84 23.73
CA PHE A 412 -2.45 -14.28 23.20
C PHE A 412 -3.19 -13.46 24.25
N TYR A 413 -3.42 -13.99 25.45
CA TYR A 413 -4.13 -13.22 26.46
C TYR A 413 -3.32 -12.04 26.99
N ALA A 414 -1.99 -12.16 27.11
CA ALA A 414 -1.13 -11.02 27.42
C ALA A 414 -1.21 -9.92 26.34
N TYR A 415 -1.25 -10.32 25.07
CA TYR A 415 -1.49 -9.40 23.96
C TYR A 415 -2.85 -8.71 24.05
N ILE A 416 -3.93 -9.46 24.32
CA ILE A 416 -5.28 -8.89 24.48
C ILE A 416 -5.33 -7.88 25.64
N ASP A 417 -4.68 -8.17 26.76
CA ASP A 417 -4.59 -7.24 27.89
C ASP A 417 -3.86 -5.93 27.51
N ALA A 418 -2.71 -6.05 26.85
CA ALA A 418 -1.93 -4.90 26.40
C ALA A 418 -2.69 -4.04 25.37
N GLN A 419 -3.37 -4.67 24.40
CA GLN A 419 -4.18 -3.95 23.42
C GLN A 419 -5.42 -3.32 24.06
N SER A 420 -6.05 -3.99 25.04
CA SER A 420 -7.19 -3.43 25.78
C SER A 420 -6.79 -2.14 26.51
N ALA A 421 -5.63 -2.12 27.16
CA ALA A 421 -5.10 -0.93 27.82
C ALA A 421 -4.83 0.21 26.83
N ARG A 422 -4.21 -0.10 25.67
CA ARG A 422 -3.95 0.89 24.61
C ARG A 422 -5.25 1.49 24.04
N VAL A 423 -6.24 0.64 23.77
CA VAL A 423 -7.56 1.07 23.27
C VAL A 423 -8.26 1.96 24.29
N ALA A 424 -8.25 1.59 25.58
CA ALA A 424 -8.83 2.40 26.64
C ALA A 424 -8.18 3.79 26.73
N ALA A 425 -6.84 3.87 26.65
CA ALA A 425 -6.11 5.14 26.63
C ALA A 425 -6.48 6.02 25.43
N GLY A 426 -6.62 5.42 24.24
CA GLY A 426 -7.05 6.11 23.03
C GLY A 426 -8.47 6.67 23.13
N LEU A 427 -9.41 5.88 23.66
CA LEU A 427 -10.79 6.31 23.87
C LEU A 427 -10.93 7.40 24.93
N ALA A 428 -10.09 7.38 25.97
CA ALA A 428 -10.05 8.39 27.03
C ALA A 428 -9.46 9.74 26.57
N THR A 429 -8.67 9.74 25.49
CA THR A 429 -8.14 11.00 24.93
C THR A 429 -9.29 11.81 24.33
N PRO A 430 -9.51 13.07 24.71
CA PRO A 430 -10.61 13.88 24.19
C PRO A 430 -10.42 14.19 22.69
N PRO A 431 -11.50 14.42 21.93
CA PRO A 431 -11.39 14.88 20.56
C PRO A 431 -10.69 16.24 20.54
N SER A 432 -9.75 16.40 19.61
CA SER A 432 -9.12 17.70 19.39
C SER A 432 -10.20 18.69 18.92
N PRO A 433 -10.26 19.92 19.46
CA PRO A 433 -11.24 20.92 19.05
C PRO A 433 -11.09 21.38 17.58
N ASN A 434 -10.01 20.97 16.89
CA ASN A 434 -9.70 21.33 15.50
C ASN A 434 -9.71 20.13 14.53
N GLY A 435 -10.39 19.02 14.87
CA GLY A 435 -10.48 17.81 14.05
C GLY A 435 -11.76 17.71 13.22
#